data_AF-A0A3N5K5E5-F1
#
_entry.id   AF-A0A3N5K5E5-F1
#
_cell.length_a   1.000
_cell.length_b   1.000
_cell.length_c   1.000
_cell.angle_alpha   90.00
_cell.angle_beta   90.00
_cell.angle_gamma   90.00
#
_symmetry.space_group_name_H-M   'P 1'
#
loop_
_entity.id
_entity.type
_entity.pdbx_description
1 polymer ?
#
loop_
_entity_poly.entity_id
_entity_poly.type
_entity_poly.pdbx_seq_one_letter_code
_entity_poly.pdbx_strand_id
1 'polypeptide(L)'
;MGRRREMCTAAVAAIAIAAVLVAAGCSNIVDESDIPVVSLPGSAPDGEAAAATTGAGGLDPDAPLTLGSVTLDPCDDLDGAWCGSVEVPVVHADPEGDTLAVGFELYPRRTTTEPSAGTIAAIEGGPGYSSTGARDAYLALFDPVLDDHDLLLVDARGTGRSTPLECTALQRGDPTIAAVNACAAT
;
A
#
# COMPACT_ATOMS: atom_id res chain seq x y z
N MET A 1 25.94 -21.56 -59.06
CA MET A 1 27.31 -21.51 -59.64
C MET A 1 27.43 -20.22 -60.44
N GLY A 2 28.30 -19.27 -60.05
CA GLY A 2 28.63 -18.10 -60.90
C GLY A 2 28.58 -16.74 -60.21
N ARG A 3 29.75 -16.24 -59.81
CA ARG A 3 30.05 -14.88 -59.30
C ARG A 3 30.09 -13.85 -60.45
N ARG A 4 29.79 -12.59 -60.13
CA ARG A 4 30.59 -11.33 -60.34
C ARG A 4 29.62 -10.13 -60.15
N ARG A 5 29.73 -9.34 -59.08
CA ARG A 5 30.61 -8.17 -58.81
C ARG A 5 30.43 -7.04 -59.82
N GLU A 6 29.80 -5.94 -59.40
CA GLU A 6 30.18 -4.57 -59.79
C GLU A 6 29.99 -3.61 -58.60
N MET A 7 31.04 -2.83 -58.35
CA MET A 7 31.26 -1.90 -57.24
C MET A 7 31.02 -0.48 -57.76
N CYS A 8 30.23 0.33 -57.07
CA CYS A 8 30.31 1.80 -57.17
C CYS A 8 31.07 2.32 -55.96
N THR A 9 32.33 2.67 -56.24
CA THR A 9 33.32 3.29 -55.36
C THR A 9 33.03 4.78 -55.19
N ALA A 10 33.18 5.29 -53.97
CA ALA A 10 33.77 6.59 -53.59
C ALA A 10 33.15 7.04 -52.24
N ALA A 11 33.87 7.52 -51.24
CA ALA A 11 35.29 7.71 -51.04
C ALA A 11 35.51 7.85 -49.53
N VAL A 12 36.61 7.29 -49.03
CA VAL A 12 37.15 7.59 -47.69
C VAL A 12 38.11 8.77 -47.88
N ALA A 13 37.92 9.86 -47.13
CA ALA A 13 38.95 10.84 -46.87
C ALA A 13 38.85 11.28 -45.40
N ALA A 14 40.00 11.26 -44.73
CA ALA A 14 40.16 11.34 -43.30
C ALA A 14 40.23 12.78 -42.75
N ILE A 15 39.66 12.95 -41.55
CA ILE A 15 40.13 13.69 -40.35
C ILE A 15 40.66 15.13 -40.53
N ALA A 16 39.94 16.08 -39.92
CA ALA A 16 40.55 17.16 -39.15
C ALA A 16 39.67 17.47 -37.92
N ILE A 17 40.33 17.54 -36.77
CA ILE A 17 39.80 17.66 -35.41
C ILE A 17 39.35 19.12 -35.17
N ALA A 18 38.15 19.31 -34.65
CA ALA A 18 37.80 20.49 -33.87
C ALA A 18 36.98 20.03 -32.66
N ALA A 19 37.64 20.01 -31.50
CA ALA A 19 37.05 19.72 -30.22
C ALA A 19 36.01 20.78 -29.86
N VAL A 20 34.75 20.38 -29.69
CA VAL A 20 33.74 21.17 -29.00
C VAL A 20 33.67 20.65 -27.57
N LEU A 21 34.07 21.50 -26.63
CA LEU A 21 33.92 21.26 -25.19
C LEU A 21 32.43 21.09 -24.85
N VAL A 22 32.03 19.88 -24.45
CA VAL A 22 30.77 19.65 -23.74
C VAL A 22 31.07 19.89 -22.26
N ALA A 23 30.53 20.99 -21.74
CA ALA A 23 30.58 21.31 -20.32
C ALA A 23 29.75 20.31 -19.51
N ALA A 24 30.28 20.01 -18.33
CA ALA A 24 29.79 19.04 -17.37
C ALA A 24 28.31 19.23 -16.97
N GLY A 25 27.57 18.14 -17.03
CA GLY A 25 26.31 17.93 -16.34
C GLY A 25 26.28 16.48 -15.86
N CYS A 26 26.90 16.20 -14.72
CA CYS A 26 26.86 14.87 -14.10
C CYS A 26 25.43 14.61 -13.60
N SER A 27 24.67 13.81 -14.34
CA SER A 27 23.52 13.11 -13.77
C SER A 27 24.08 11.92 -12.99
N ASN A 28 23.92 11.91 -11.67
CA ASN A 28 24.26 10.76 -10.84
C ASN A 28 23.17 9.70 -11.05
N ILE A 29 23.35 8.85 -12.06
CA ILE A 29 22.70 7.54 -12.09
C ILE A 29 23.40 6.72 -11.01
N VAL A 30 22.70 6.42 -9.92
CA VAL A 30 23.16 5.45 -8.94
C VAL A 30 23.14 4.08 -9.61
N ASP A 31 24.30 3.42 -9.61
CA ASP A 31 24.46 2.04 -10.04
C ASP A 31 23.75 1.13 -9.02
N GLU A 32 22.94 0.17 -9.48
CA GLU A 32 22.17 -0.75 -8.64
C GLU A 32 23.06 -1.50 -7.62
N SER A 33 24.36 -1.62 -7.91
CA SER A 33 25.37 -2.25 -7.05
C SER A 33 25.73 -1.45 -5.78
N ASP A 34 25.45 -0.15 -5.73
CA ASP A 34 25.90 0.76 -4.65
C ASP A 34 24.82 1.03 -3.58
N ILE A 35 23.67 0.35 -3.65
CA ILE A 35 22.67 0.39 -2.57
C ILE A 35 23.18 -0.52 -1.43
N PRO A 36 23.48 0.02 -0.23
CA PRO A 36 23.88 -0.82 0.89
C PRO A 36 22.69 -1.66 1.35
N VAL A 37 22.73 -2.96 1.08
CA VAL A 37 21.84 -3.93 1.72
C VAL A 37 22.23 -4.07 3.19
N VAL A 38 21.56 -3.32 4.06
CA VAL A 38 21.67 -3.50 5.51
C VAL A 38 20.90 -4.75 5.89
N SER A 39 21.62 -5.84 6.12
CA SER A 39 21.05 -7.08 6.62
C SER A 39 20.73 -6.91 8.11
N LEU A 40 19.45 -6.71 8.43
CA LEU A 40 18.98 -6.70 9.81
C LEU A 40 18.95 -8.16 10.34
N PRO A 41 19.46 -8.43 11.55
CA PRO A 41 19.27 -9.75 12.16
C PRO A 41 17.78 -10.01 12.36
N GLY A 42 17.29 -11.09 11.75
CA GLY A 42 15.90 -11.52 11.87
C GLY A 42 15.57 -11.87 13.32
N SER A 43 14.69 -11.09 13.94
CA SER A 43 13.99 -11.51 15.14
C SER A 43 12.93 -12.53 14.75
N ALA A 44 13.13 -13.78 15.18
CA ALA A 44 12.12 -14.83 15.05
C ALA A 44 10.86 -14.44 15.84
N PRO A 45 9.65 -14.65 15.31
CA PRO A 45 8.47 -14.69 16.15
C PRO A 45 8.44 -16.06 16.84
N ASP A 46 8.89 -16.12 18.09
CA ASP A 46 8.43 -17.16 19.02
C ASP A 46 6.99 -16.80 19.42
N GLY A 47 6.09 -17.11 18.51
CA GLY A 47 4.65 -16.91 18.68
C GLY A 47 3.95 -17.95 17.84
N GLU A 48 3.63 -19.08 18.47
CA GLU A 48 2.74 -20.08 17.92
C GLU A 48 1.36 -19.43 17.77
N ALA A 49 1.13 -18.80 16.61
CA ALA A 49 -0.18 -18.38 16.20
C ALA A 49 -1.02 -19.65 16.10
N ALA A 50 -1.87 -19.87 17.10
CA ALA A 50 -2.90 -20.89 17.03
C ALA A 50 -3.72 -20.60 15.78
N ALA A 51 -3.48 -21.38 14.73
CA ALA A 51 -4.24 -21.31 13.49
C ALA A 51 -5.69 -21.63 13.84
N ALA A 52 -6.52 -20.59 13.91
CA ALA A 52 -7.95 -20.77 13.98
C ALA A 52 -8.38 -21.46 12.69
N THR A 53 -8.79 -22.73 12.79
CA THR A 53 -9.38 -23.47 11.69
C THR A 53 -10.78 -22.90 11.44
N THR A 54 -10.86 -21.84 10.64
CA THR A 54 -12.13 -21.38 10.11
C THR A 54 -12.64 -22.46 9.16
N GLY A 55 -13.71 -23.16 9.56
CA GLY A 55 -14.32 -24.18 8.73
C GLY A 55 -14.73 -23.61 7.38
N ALA A 56 -14.72 -24.46 6.34
CA ALA A 56 -15.08 -24.15 4.95
C ALA A 56 -16.58 -23.83 4.73
N GLY A 57 -17.23 -23.22 5.73
CA GLY A 57 -18.56 -22.66 5.59
C GLY A 57 -18.45 -21.29 4.94
N GLY A 58 -19.26 -21.02 3.93
CA GLY A 58 -19.42 -19.66 3.40
C GLY A 58 -19.79 -18.69 4.52
N LEU A 59 -19.28 -17.46 4.42
CA LEU A 59 -19.60 -16.40 5.36
C LEU A 59 -21.02 -15.90 5.10
N ASP A 60 -21.81 -15.75 6.15
CA ASP A 60 -23.13 -15.12 6.06
C ASP A 60 -22.91 -13.59 5.94
N PRO A 61 -23.28 -12.96 4.80
CA PRO A 61 -23.00 -11.55 4.54
C PRO A 61 -23.65 -10.60 5.55
N ASP A 62 -24.68 -11.06 6.26
CA ASP A 62 -25.44 -10.24 7.21
C ASP A 62 -25.03 -10.49 8.67
N ALA A 63 -24.09 -11.42 8.92
CA ALA A 63 -23.68 -11.80 10.27
C ALA A 63 -22.33 -11.19 10.66
N PRO A 64 -22.12 -10.84 11.95
CA PRO A 64 -20.80 -10.45 12.46
C PRO A 64 -19.75 -11.57 12.29
N LEU A 65 -18.50 -11.17 12.05
CA LEU A 65 -17.34 -12.06 11.96
C LEU A 65 -16.41 -11.84 13.14
N THR A 66 -15.97 -12.91 13.80
CA THR A 66 -14.95 -12.83 14.85
C THR A 66 -13.59 -13.27 14.32
N LEU A 67 -12.61 -12.36 14.32
CA LEU A 67 -11.22 -12.61 13.96
C LEU A 67 -10.31 -12.40 15.18
N GLY A 68 -9.85 -13.50 15.77
CA GLY A 68 -9.08 -13.45 17.01
C GLY A 68 -9.89 -12.79 18.13
N SER A 69 -9.44 -11.63 18.62
CA SER A 69 -10.13 -10.85 19.65
C SER A 69 -11.03 -9.75 19.11
N VAL A 70 -11.10 -9.56 17.78
CA VAL A 70 -11.87 -8.48 17.15
C VAL A 70 -13.16 -9.05 16.58
N THR A 71 -14.27 -8.37 16.83
CA THR A 71 -15.55 -8.64 16.14
C THR A 71 -15.75 -7.57 15.08
N LEU A 72 -16.06 -8.01 13.87
CA LEU A 72 -16.38 -7.19 12.72
C LEU A 72 -17.87 -7.29 12.45
N ASP A 73 -18.50 -6.15 12.23
CA ASP A 73 -19.89 -6.10 11.82
C ASP A 73 -19.96 -5.91 10.30
N PRO A 74 -21.04 -6.36 9.62
CA PRO A 74 -21.30 -5.95 8.26
C PRO A 74 -21.26 -4.42 8.18
N CYS A 75 -20.62 -3.88 7.14
CA CYS A 75 -20.54 -2.44 6.98
C CYS A 75 -21.92 -1.84 6.65
N ASP A 76 -22.36 -0.84 7.41
CA ASP A 76 -23.68 -0.22 7.22
C ASP A 76 -23.90 0.39 5.83
N ASP A 77 -22.82 0.84 5.20
CA ASP A 77 -22.83 1.57 3.94
C ASP A 77 -22.54 0.70 2.71
N LEU A 78 -22.20 -0.59 2.89
CA LEU A 78 -21.51 -1.40 1.88
C LEU A 78 -21.99 -2.85 1.88
N ASP A 79 -22.24 -3.39 0.69
CA ASP A 79 -22.58 -4.81 0.54
C ASP A 79 -21.32 -5.68 0.51
N GLY A 80 -21.35 -6.81 1.24
CA GLY A 80 -20.32 -7.84 1.18
C GLY A 80 -18.97 -7.45 1.79
N ALA A 81 -18.96 -6.41 2.65
CA ALA A 81 -17.80 -5.98 3.39
C ALA A 81 -18.08 -5.99 4.90
N TRP A 82 -17.04 -6.27 5.69
CA TRP A 82 -17.08 -6.23 7.14
C TRP A 82 -16.18 -5.13 7.65
N CYS A 83 -16.73 -4.35 8.58
CA CYS A 83 -16.09 -3.19 9.14
C CYS A 83 -15.70 -3.48 10.59
N GLY A 84 -14.54 -3.01 10.98
CA GLY A 84 -14.09 -3.09 12.37
C GLY A 84 -12.98 -2.12 12.67
N SER A 85 -12.53 -2.16 13.92
CA SER A 85 -11.44 -1.33 14.38
C SER A 85 -10.65 -2.01 15.50
N VAL A 86 -9.40 -1.55 15.67
CA VAL A 86 -8.57 -1.87 16.84
C VAL A 86 -8.14 -0.60 17.54
N GLU A 87 -8.27 -0.58 18.87
CA GLU A 87 -7.75 0.50 19.70
C GLU A 87 -6.24 0.37 19.86
N VAL A 88 -5.53 1.47 19.60
CA VAL A 88 -4.07 1.53 19.71
C VAL A 88 -3.64 2.81 20.43
N PRO A 89 -2.54 2.80 21.19
CA PRO A 89 -2.04 4.02 21.84
C PRO A 89 -1.70 5.08 20.80
N VAL A 90 -2.04 6.33 21.06
CA VAL A 90 -1.62 7.50 20.26
C VAL A 90 -0.09 7.56 20.24
N VAL A 91 0.54 7.37 21.40
CA VAL A 91 1.99 7.30 21.57
C VAL A 91 2.36 5.89 22.04
N HIS A 92 2.99 5.07 21.19
CA HIS A 92 3.34 3.69 21.55
C HIS A 92 4.33 3.57 22.72
N ALA A 93 5.13 4.61 22.98
CA ALA A 93 6.02 4.65 24.14
C ALA A 93 5.27 4.91 25.46
N ASP A 94 4.00 5.32 25.39
CA ASP A 94 3.10 5.54 26.52
C ASP A 94 1.81 4.73 26.30
N PRO A 95 1.83 3.40 26.52
CA PRO A 95 0.71 2.52 26.21
C PRO A 95 -0.49 2.71 27.15
N GLU A 96 -0.33 3.43 28.25
CA GLU A 96 -1.41 3.78 29.19
C GLU A 96 -2.04 5.15 28.89
N GLY A 97 -1.50 5.88 27.91
CA GLY A 97 -2.02 7.16 27.44
C GLY A 97 -3.27 7.03 26.56
N ASP A 98 -3.63 8.13 25.91
CA ASP A 98 -4.79 8.18 25.01
C ASP A 98 -4.68 7.14 23.88
N THR A 99 -5.82 6.57 23.49
CA THR A 99 -5.92 5.65 22.35
C THR A 99 -6.65 6.30 21.18
N LEU A 100 -6.46 5.71 19.99
CA LEU A 100 -7.28 5.99 18.82
C LEU A 100 -7.70 4.67 18.18
N ALA A 101 -8.82 4.71 17.45
CA ALA A 101 -9.27 3.61 16.62
C ALA A 101 -8.48 3.60 15.31
N VAL A 102 -7.91 2.44 14.96
CA VAL A 102 -7.50 2.12 13.59
C VAL A 102 -8.60 1.28 12.96
N GLY A 103 -9.36 1.91 12.08
CA GLY A 103 -10.47 1.31 11.35
C GLY A 103 -10.03 0.67 10.04
N PHE A 104 -10.79 -0.34 9.62
CA PHE A 104 -10.53 -1.09 8.40
C PHE A 104 -11.80 -1.71 7.82
N GLU A 105 -11.70 -2.11 6.55
CA GLU A 105 -12.72 -2.87 5.82
C GLU A 105 -12.12 -4.20 5.36
N LEU A 106 -12.83 -5.29 5.61
CA LEU A 106 -12.51 -6.62 5.16
C LEU A 106 -13.46 -7.04 4.05
N TYR A 107 -12.89 -7.46 2.93
CA TYR A 107 -13.56 -8.05 1.79
C TYR A 107 -13.16 -9.52 1.72
N PRO A 108 -14.07 -10.44 2.06
CA PRO A 108 -13.74 -11.85 2.01
C PRO A 108 -13.54 -12.34 0.58
N ARG A 109 -12.75 -13.40 0.47
CA ARG A 109 -12.60 -14.14 -0.77
C ARG A 109 -13.95 -14.67 -1.29
N ARG A 110 -14.06 -14.79 -2.62
CA ARG A 110 -15.28 -15.28 -3.29
C ARG A 110 -15.50 -16.79 -3.10
N THR A 111 -14.43 -17.57 -3.00
CA THR A 111 -14.50 -19.04 -2.87
C THR A 111 -14.23 -19.48 -1.45
N THR A 112 -15.25 -20.05 -0.80
CA THR A 112 -15.18 -20.47 0.61
C THR A 112 -15.14 -21.99 0.80
N THR A 113 -15.04 -22.76 -0.29
CA THR A 113 -14.96 -24.23 -0.23
C THR A 113 -13.65 -24.74 0.37
N GLU A 114 -12.62 -23.89 0.36
CA GLU A 114 -11.31 -24.15 0.95
C GLU A 114 -10.95 -23.01 1.94
N PRO A 115 -9.98 -23.24 2.84
CA PRO A 115 -9.42 -22.17 3.66
C PRO A 115 -8.87 -21.02 2.80
N SER A 116 -8.84 -19.81 3.38
CA SER A 116 -8.23 -18.65 2.73
C SER A 116 -6.76 -18.95 2.38
N ALA A 117 -6.34 -18.57 1.17
CA ALA A 117 -4.94 -18.61 0.76
C ALA A 117 -4.10 -17.53 1.47
N GLY A 118 -4.76 -16.51 2.02
CA GLY A 118 -4.14 -15.46 2.82
C GLY A 118 -4.97 -14.18 2.82
N THR A 119 -4.48 -13.18 3.54
CA THR A 119 -5.09 -11.84 3.58
C THR A 119 -4.11 -10.82 3.02
N ILE A 120 -4.57 -10.04 2.05
CA ILE A 120 -3.83 -8.90 1.51
C ILE A 120 -4.19 -7.68 2.35
N ALA A 121 -3.25 -7.17 3.13
CA ALA A 121 -3.41 -5.90 3.83
C ALA A 121 -2.92 -4.76 2.95
N ALA A 122 -3.83 -3.86 2.55
CA ALA A 122 -3.54 -2.73 1.69
C ALA A 122 -3.70 -1.41 2.46
N ILE A 123 -2.73 -0.52 2.25
CA ILE A 123 -2.71 0.83 2.82
C ILE A 123 -2.42 1.81 1.68
N GLU A 124 -3.31 2.77 1.50
CA GLU A 124 -3.13 3.82 0.49
C GLU A 124 -1.88 4.66 0.76
N GLY A 125 -1.27 5.08 -0.35
CA GLY A 125 -0.11 5.97 -0.32
C GLY A 125 -0.50 7.45 -0.14
N GLY A 126 0.45 8.34 -0.42
CA GLY A 126 0.25 9.79 -0.29
C GLY A 126 1.14 10.40 0.78
N PRO A 127 0.61 11.29 1.62
CA PRO A 127 -0.18 10.86 2.78
C PRO A 127 -1.57 11.54 2.84
N GLY A 128 -2.42 11.07 3.75
CA GLY A 128 -3.72 11.69 4.05
C GLY A 128 -4.92 11.15 3.27
N TYR A 129 -4.70 10.26 2.29
CA TYR A 129 -5.76 9.49 1.65
C TYR A 129 -6.16 8.30 2.53
N SER A 130 -7.45 7.99 2.59
CA SER A 130 -7.93 6.76 3.21
C SER A 130 -7.89 5.59 2.23
N SER A 131 -7.50 4.43 2.72
CA SER A 131 -7.55 3.16 1.98
C SER A 131 -8.98 2.79 1.60
N THR A 132 -9.91 2.97 2.53
CA THR A 132 -11.34 2.75 2.33
C THR A 132 -11.97 3.74 1.35
N GLY A 133 -11.35 4.92 1.18
CA GLY A 133 -11.72 5.92 0.18
C GLY A 133 -11.22 5.60 -1.23
N ALA A 134 -10.18 4.78 -1.36
CA ALA A 134 -9.65 4.30 -2.64
C ALA A 134 -10.04 2.86 -2.98
N ARG A 135 -10.90 2.26 -2.15
CA ARG A 135 -11.40 0.89 -2.26
C ARG A 135 -11.70 0.39 -3.67
N ASP A 136 -12.45 1.14 -4.48
CA ASP A 136 -12.82 0.68 -5.82
C ASP A 136 -11.57 0.40 -6.66
N ALA A 137 -10.51 1.19 -6.48
CA ALA A 137 -9.24 0.97 -7.15
C ALA A 137 -8.54 -0.29 -6.63
N TYR A 138 -8.57 -0.55 -5.32
CA TYR A 138 -8.00 -1.76 -4.74
C TYR A 138 -8.75 -3.04 -5.11
N LEU A 139 -10.08 -3.02 -5.08
CA LEU A 139 -10.91 -4.15 -5.52
C LEU A 139 -10.62 -4.48 -6.99
N ALA A 140 -10.53 -3.46 -7.85
CA ALA A 140 -10.16 -3.66 -9.25
C ALA A 140 -8.72 -4.17 -9.42
N LEU A 141 -7.77 -3.67 -8.61
CA LEU A 141 -6.37 -4.07 -8.67
C LEU A 141 -6.16 -5.54 -8.26
N PHE A 142 -6.88 -5.98 -7.22
CA PHE A 142 -6.73 -7.31 -6.64
C PHE A 142 -7.76 -8.33 -7.12
N ASP A 143 -8.76 -7.95 -7.94
CA ASP A 143 -9.80 -8.84 -8.48
C ASP A 143 -9.30 -10.24 -8.93
N PRO A 144 -8.13 -10.38 -9.60
CA PRO A 144 -7.63 -11.69 -10.04
C PRO A 144 -7.30 -12.67 -8.92
N VAL A 145 -7.13 -12.21 -7.68
CA VAL A 145 -6.76 -13.03 -6.51
C VAL A 145 -7.82 -13.03 -5.41
N LEU A 146 -8.92 -12.30 -5.56
CA LEU A 146 -10.01 -12.30 -4.59
C LEU A 146 -10.85 -13.58 -4.60
N ASP A 147 -10.53 -14.57 -5.45
CA ASP A 147 -11.16 -15.88 -5.35
C ASP A 147 -10.73 -16.64 -4.10
N ASP A 148 -9.45 -16.54 -3.74
CA ASP A 148 -8.84 -17.30 -2.65
C ASP A 148 -8.19 -16.43 -1.57
N HIS A 149 -7.99 -15.13 -1.80
CA HIS A 149 -7.48 -14.17 -0.80
C HIS A 149 -8.56 -13.24 -0.29
N ASP A 150 -8.53 -12.95 1.01
CA ASP A 150 -9.29 -11.86 1.59
C ASP A 150 -8.52 -10.54 1.40
N LEU A 151 -9.21 -9.42 1.22
CA LEU A 151 -8.60 -8.10 1.11
C LEU A 151 -8.99 -7.25 2.33
N LEU A 152 -7.98 -6.74 3.04
CA LEU A 152 -8.12 -5.89 4.20
C LEU A 152 -7.62 -4.48 3.86
N LEU A 153 -8.52 -3.52 3.76
CA LEU A 153 -8.19 -2.11 3.56
C LEU A 153 -8.06 -1.43 4.92
N VAL A 154 -6.84 -1.03 5.29
CA VAL A 154 -6.56 -0.41 6.58
C VAL A 154 -6.34 1.08 6.39
N ASP A 155 -7.13 1.91 7.07
CA ASP A 155 -6.94 3.35 7.02
C ASP A 155 -5.78 3.76 7.94
N ALA A 156 -4.88 4.60 7.44
CA ALA A 156 -3.83 5.18 8.26
C ALA A 156 -4.42 6.05 9.37
N ARG A 157 -3.72 6.17 10.50
CA ARG A 157 -4.13 7.04 11.63
C ARG A 157 -4.44 8.45 11.14
N GLY A 158 -5.59 9.00 11.53
CA GLY A 158 -6.01 10.32 11.11
C GLY A 158 -6.68 10.38 9.73
N THR A 159 -7.00 9.24 9.12
CA THR A 159 -7.67 9.15 7.80
C THR A 159 -8.88 8.23 7.87
N GLY A 160 -9.86 8.45 6.98
CA GLY A 160 -10.99 7.52 6.76
C GLY A 160 -11.70 7.10 8.05
N ARG A 161 -11.75 5.79 8.29
CA ARG A 161 -12.35 5.14 9.46
C ARG A 161 -11.43 5.14 10.69
N SER A 162 -10.17 5.60 10.57
CA SER A 162 -9.15 5.57 11.62
C SER A 162 -9.04 6.91 12.36
N THR A 163 -10.11 7.33 13.04
CA THR A 163 -10.17 8.60 13.80
C THR A 163 -9.72 9.79 12.93
N PRO A 164 -10.49 10.16 11.89
CA PRO A 164 -10.04 11.10 10.86
C PRO A 164 -9.73 12.50 11.44
N LEU A 165 -8.65 13.12 10.95
CA LEU A 165 -8.30 14.49 11.31
C LEU A 165 -9.14 15.48 10.50
N GLU A 166 -9.88 16.33 11.19
CA GLU A 166 -10.76 17.33 10.57
C GLU A 166 -10.05 18.68 10.37
N CYS A 167 -9.02 18.67 9.52
CA CYS A 167 -8.23 19.86 9.20
C CYS A 167 -8.80 20.66 8.01
N THR A 168 -9.99 21.27 8.14
CA THR A 168 -10.70 21.87 6.98
C THR A 168 -9.86 22.83 6.13
N ALA A 169 -9.01 23.66 6.74
CA ALA A 169 -8.14 24.58 6.00
C ALA A 169 -7.11 23.83 5.15
N LEU A 170 -6.40 22.87 5.76
CA LEU A 170 -5.42 22.02 5.05
C LEU A 170 -6.09 21.17 3.96
N GLN A 171 -7.25 20.60 4.25
CA GLN A 171 -8.03 19.78 3.31
C GLN A 171 -8.58 20.60 2.13
N ARG A 172 -8.73 21.91 2.29
CA ARG A 172 -9.05 22.84 1.19
C ARG A 172 -7.82 23.39 0.47
N GLY A 173 -6.63 22.91 0.82
CA GLY A 173 -5.37 23.23 0.15
C GLY A 173 -4.71 24.51 0.65
N ASP A 174 -5.00 24.98 1.87
CA ASP A 174 -4.22 26.05 2.52
C ASP A 174 -2.95 25.44 3.15
N PRO A 175 -1.75 25.65 2.61
CA PRO A 175 -0.53 25.03 3.11
C PRO A 175 0.17 25.86 4.18
N THR A 176 -0.50 26.87 4.77
CA THR A 176 0.15 27.78 5.72
C THR A 176 0.48 27.07 7.04
N ILE A 177 1.59 27.48 7.65
CA ILE A 177 1.96 27.02 9.01
C ILE A 177 0.88 27.40 10.04
N ALA A 178 0.16 28.50 9.82
CA ALA A 178 -0.98 28.87 10.64
C ALA A 178 -2.11 27.81 10.56
N ALA A 179 -2.44 27.32 9.37
CA ALA A 179 -3.41 26.24 9.18
C ALA A 179 -2.94 24.92 9.81
N VAL A 180 -1.65 24.59 9.68
CA VAL A 180 -1.05 23.41 10.34
C VAL A 180 -1.15 23.51 11.86
N ASN A 181 -0.72 24.64 12.43
CA ASN A 181 -0.76 24.86 13.88
C ASN A 181 -2.19 24.85 14.42
N ALA A 182 -3.15 25.39 13.66
CA ALA A 182 -4.55 25.36 14.03
C ALA A 182 -5.09 23.92 14.09
N CYS A 183 -4.72 23.06 13.14
CA CYS A 183 -5.14 21.66 13.18
C CYS A 183 -4.41 20.84 14.26
N ALA A 184 -3.13 21.10 14.50
CA ALA A 184 -2.39 20.39 15.54
C ALA A 184 -2.87 20.69 16.97
N ALA A 185 -3.73 21.70 17.15
CA ALA A 185 -4.27 22.12 18.43
C ALA A 185 -5.66 21.53 18.73
N THR A 186 -6.25 20.75 17.82
CA THR A 186 -7.54 20.05 17.99
C THR A 186 -7.33 18.62 18.44
#